data_AF-A0A133VHL1-F1
#
_entry.id   AF-A0A133VHL1-F1
#
_cell.length_a   1.000
_cell.length_b   1.000
_cell.length_c   1.000
_cell.angle_alpha   90.00
_cell.angle_beta   90.00
_cell.angle_gamma   90.00
#
_symmetry.space_group_name_H-M   'P 1'
#
loop_
_entity.id
_entity.type
_entity.pdbx_description
1 polymer ?
#
loop_
_entity_poly.entity_id
_entity_poly.type
_entity_poly.pdbx_seq_one_letter_code
_entity_poly.pdbx_strand_id
1 'polypeptide(L)'
;DDFFFFVSRKNKIRFKLLNTSLKWLFPALLFEFMTAFFRKSDPEKPLSMKNLSLREELHRKIILFCSALKDNFGNILEILEKRRDRTKKIYPRHGSY
;
A
#
# COMPACT_ATOMS: atom_id res chain seq x y z
N ASP A 1 -14.95 -2.12 -10.68
CA ASP A 1 -14.33 -1.30 -9.61
C ASP A 1 -13.24 -2.00 -8.81
N ASP A 2 -13.48 -3.21 -8.30
CA ASP A 2 -12.53 -3.92 -7.44
C ASP A 2 -11.16 -4.20 -8.09
N PHE A 3 -11.15 -4.60 -9.37
CA PHE A 3 -9.90 -4.81 -10.12
C PHE A 3 -9.07 -3.52 -10.25
N PHE A 4 -9.71 -2.41 -10.63
CA PHE A 4 -9.05 -1.10 -10.72
C PHE A 4 -8.53 -0.64 -9.36
N PHE A 5 -9.31 -0.86 -8.29
CA PHE A 5 -8.88 -0.57 -6.93
C PHE A 5 -7.63 -1.38 -6.55
N PHE A 6 -7.63 -2.68 -6.82
CA PHE A 6 -6.48 -3.56 -6.57
C PHE A 6 -5.23 -3.10 -7.33
N VAL A 7 -5.33 -2.90 -8.64
CA VAL A 7 -4.20 -2.45 -9.48
C VAL A 7 -3.64 -1.11 -9.00
N SER A 8 -4.52 -0.16 -8.69
CA SER A 8 -4.13 1.15 -8.16
C SER A 8 -3.37 1.02 -6.83
N ARG A 9 -3.86 0.20 -5.89
CA ARG A 9 -3.21 -0.02 -4.59
C ARG A 9 -1.87 -0.72 -4.75
N LYS A 10 -1.80 -1.76 -5.59
CA LYS A 10 -0.57 -2.48 -5.90
C LYS A 10 0.52 -1.53 -6.43
N ASN A 11 0.17 -0.66 -7.39
CA ASN A 11 1.10 0.31 -7.96
C ASN A 11 1.53 1.38 -6.96
N LYS A 12 0.60 1.89 -6.14
CA LYS A 12 0.92 2.89 -5.10
C LYS A 12 1.88 2.34 -4.04
N ILE A 13 1.62 1.10 -3.58
CA ILE A 13 2.50 0.41 -2.62
C ILE A 13 3.89 0.23 -3.23
N ARG A 14 3.97 -0.26 -4.48
CA ARG A 14 5.24 -0.45 -5.20
C ARG A 14 6.01 0.86 -5.35
N PHE A 15 5.33 1.94 -5.72
CA PHE A 15 5.93 3.27 -5.84
C PHE A 15 6.51 3.74 -4.50
N LYS A 16 5.78 3.61 -3.40
CA LYS A 16 6.28 4.00 -2.07
C LYS A 16 7.47 3.15 -1.65
N LEU A 17 7.44 1.84 -1.88
CA LEU A 17 8.56 0.94 -1.58
C LEU A 17 9.85 1.33 -2.33
N LEU A 18 9.72 1.73 -3.60
CA LEU A 18 10.84 2.15 -4.43
C LEU A 18 11.44 3.50 -4.00
N ASN A 19 10.62 4.42 -3.51
CA ASN A 19 11.02 5.82 -3.31
C ASN A 19 11.14 6.25 -1.83
N THR A 20 10.67 5.45 -0.88
CA THR A 20 10.64 5.81 0.54
C THR A 20 11.38 4.77 1.37
N SER A 21 12.16 5.20 2.36
CA SER A 21 12.83 4.26 3.29
C SER A 21 11.81 3.38 4.01
N LEU A 22 12.13 2.08 4.12
CA LEU A 22 11.27 1.06 4.73
C LEU A 22 10.78 1.46 6.14
N LYS A 23 11.64 2.14 6.91
CA LYS A 23 11.31 2.69 8.25
C LYS A 23 10.08 3.61 8.26
N TRP A 24 9.88 4.40 7.21
CA TRP A 24 8.76 5.34 7.08
C TRP A 24 7.58 4.77 6.30
N LEU A 25 7.80 3.66 5.60
CA LEU A 25 6.78 3.02 4.78
C LEU A 25 5.68 2.38 5.61
N PHE A 26 6.06 1.58 6.62
CA PHE A 26 5.11 0.88 7.47
C PHE A 26 4.14 1.84 8.20
N PRO A 27 4.64 2.88 8.89
CA PRO A 27 3.76 3.86 9.53
C PRO A 27 2.86 4.59 8.54
N ALA A 28 3.37 4.95 7.36
CA ALA A 28 2.59 5.67 6.35
C ALA A 28 1.51 4.80 5.70
N LEU A 29 1.77 3.50 5.47
CA LEU A 29 0.77 2.56 4.96
C LEU A 29 -0.28 2.25 6.02
N LEU A 30 0.12 2.10 7.28
CA LEU A 30 -0.79 1.89 8.40
C LEU A 30 -1.70 3.10 8.61
N PHE A 31 -1.15 4.33 8.58
CA PHE A 31 -1.94 5.54 8.71
C PHE A 31 -2.95 5.72 7.57
N GLU A 32 -2.55 5.46 6.31
CA GLU A 32 -3.48 5.48 5.17
C GLU A 32 -4.57 4.42 5.29
N PHE A 33 -4.25 3.24 5.83
CA PHE A 33 -5.22 2.20 6.14
C PHE A 33 -6.21 2.74 7.19
N MET A 34 -5.73 3.15 8.35
CA MET A 34 -6.58 3.64 9.44
C MET A 34 -7.48 4.80 8.97
N THR A 35 -6.94 5.79 8.26
CA THR A 35 -7.75 6.94 7.78
C THR A 35 -8.78 6.56 6.71
N ALA A 36 -8.47 5.64 5.81
CA ALA A 36 -9.41 5.20 4.77
C ALA A 36 -10.54 4.32 5.32
N PHE A 37 -10.25 3.50 6.33
CA PHE A 37 -11.17 2.48 6.85
C PHE A 37 -11.98 2.98 8.06
N PHE A 38 -11.39 3.79 8.95
CA PHE A 38 -12.10 4.31 10.12
C PHE A 38 -13.04 5.47 9.78
N ARG A 39 -12.75 6.28 8.75
CA ARG A 39 -13.69 7.34 8.29
C ARG A 39 -15.02 6.79 7.73
N LYS A 40 -15.05 5.52 7.31
CA LYS A 40 -16.25 4.89 6.72
C LYS A 40 -17.02 4.01 7.70
N SER A 41 -16.45 3.73 8.87
CA SER A 41 -17.00 2.82 9.86
C SER A 41 -17.46 3.64 11.06
N ASP A 42 -18.51 4.43 10.90
CA ASP A 42 -19.16 5.10 12.02
C ASP A 42 -19.93 4.02 12.82
N PRO A 43 -19.44 3.62 14.01
CA PRO A 43 -20.02 2.51 14.76
C PRO A 43 -21.34 2.89 15.42
N GLU A 44 -21.63 4.19 15.56
CA GLU A 44 -22.84 4.71 16.20
C GLU A 44 -24.06 4.65 15.29
N LYS A 45 -23.88 4.39 13.98
CA LYS A 45 -24.99 4.27 13.04
C LYS A 45 -25.59 2.86 13.05
N PRO A 46 -26.92 2.72 13.22
CA PRO A 46 -27.59 1.43 13.23
C PRO A 46 -27.41 0.68 11.90
N LEU A 47 -27.43 -0.66 11.98
CA LEU A 47 -27.31 -1.57 10.84
C LEU A 47 -28.55 -1.44 9.93
N SER A 48 -28.48 -0.52 8.96
CA SER A 48 -29.37 -0.48 7.80
C SER A 48 -28.79 -1.34 6.66
N MET A 49 -29.62 -1.79 5.71
CA MET A 49 -29.17 -2.50 4.51
C MET A 49 -28.06 -1.74 3.75
N LYS A 50 -28.15 -0.41 3.72
CA LYS A 50 -27.13 0.46 3.12
C LYS A 50 -25.81 0.49 3.91
N ASN A 51 -25.87 0.42 5.24
CA ASN A 51 -24.67 0.32 6.08
C ASN A 51 -24.02 -1.06 6.01
N LEU A 52 -24.83 -2.12 5.86
CA LEU A 52 -24.33 -3.48 5.69
C LEU A 52 -23.55 -3.61 4.38
N SER A 53 -24.10 -3.14 3.27
CA SER A 53 -23.40 -3.17 1.96
C SER A 53 -22.12 -2.34 1.96
N LEU A 54 -22.11 -1.19 2.64
CA LEU A 54 -20.90 -0.38 2.83
C LEU A 54 -19.82 -1.12 3.63
N ARG A 55 -20.20 -1.89 4.67
CA ARG A 55 -19.27 -2.70 5.47
C ARG A 55 -18.74 -3.89 4.67
N GLU A 56 -19.57 -4.55 3.87
CA GLU A 56 -19.15 -5.63 2.97
C GLU A 56 -18.19 -5.13 1.88
N GLU A 57 -18.49 -3.98 1.26
CA GLU A 57 -17.59 -3.33 0.29
C GLU A 57 -16.26 -2.96 0.95
N LEU A 58 -16.31 -2.42 2.18
CA LEU A 58 -15.13 -2.11 2.98
C LEU A 58 -14.28 -3.35 3.22
N HIS A 59 -14.91 -4.44 3.67
CA HIS A 59 -14.24 -5.70 3.96
C HIS A 59 -13.56 -6.27 2.70
N ARG A 60 -14.28 -6.26 1.56
CA ARG A 60 -13.70 -6.68 0.27
C ARG A 60 -12.49 -5.82 -0.10
N LYS A 61 -12.56 -4.49 0.07
CA LYS A 61 -11.45 -3.58 -0.21
C LYS A 61 -10.26 -3.77 0.74
N ILE A 62 -10.49 -4.13 2.00
CA ILE A 62 -9.42 -4.52 2.95
C ILE A 62 -8.69 -5.76 2.43
N ILE A 63 -9.43 -6.81 2.05
CA ILE A 63 -8.83 -8.05 1.52
C ILE A 63 -7.98 -7.75 0.29
N LEU A 64 -8.49 -6.95 -0.65
CA LEU A 64 -7.74 -6.56 -1.86
C LEU A 64 -6.49 -5.75 -1.53
N PHE A 65 -6.56 -4.85 -0.54
CA PHE A 65 -5.39 -4.10 -0.08
C PHE A 65 -4.32 -5.00 0.55
N CYS A 66 -4.72 -5.92 1.43
CA CYS A 66 -3.82 -6.91 2.03
C CYS A 66 -3.19 -7.82 0.97
N SER A 67 -3.96 -8.23 -0.05
CA SER A 67 -3.44 -8.98 -1.19
C SER A 67 -2.39 -8.18 -1.97
N ALA A 68 -2.66 -6.90 -2.25
CA ALA A 68 -1.71 -6.00 -2.91
C ALA A 68 -0.43 -5.76 -2.10
N LEU A 69 -0.52 -5.72 -0.77
CA LEU A 69 0.64 -5.69 0.12
C LEU A 69 1.43 -6.99 0.02
N LYS A 70 0.76 -8.14 0.15
CA LYS A 70 1.39 -9.46 0.09
C LYS A 70 2.15 -9.67 -1.23
N ASP A 71 1.55 -9.30 -2.36
CA ASP A 71 2.18 -9.35 -3.68
C ASP A 71 3.49 -8.52 -3.73
N ASN A 72 3.48 -7.32 -3.17
CA ASN A 72 4.66 -6.46 -3.18
C ASN A 72 5.73 -6.93 -2.20
N PHE A 73 5.34 -7.41 -1.01
CA PHE A 73 6.29 -7.98 -0.04
C PHE A 73 6.89 -9.30 -0.52
N GLY A 74 6.14 -10.13 -1.25
CA GLY A 74 6.69 -11.31 -1.92
C GLY A 74 7.78 -10.98 -2.94
N ASN A 75 7.71 -9.79 -3.54
CA ASN A 75 8.70 -9.28 -4.50
C ASN A 75 9.66 -8.25 -3.89
N ILE A 76 9.82 -8.23 -2.56
CA ILE A 76 10.58 -7.18 -1.88
C ILE A 76 12.06 -7.13 -2.31
N LEU A 77 12.67 -8.29 -2.58
CA LEU A 77 14.06 -8.39 -3.03
C LEU A 77 14.26 -7.72 -4.40
N GLU A 78 13.37 -7.99 -5.35
CA GLU A 78 13.36 -7.35 -6.68
C GLU A 78 13.22 -5.82 -6.56
N ILE A 79 12.38 -5.37 -5.63
CA ILE A 79 12.14 -3.95 -5.38
C ILE A 79 13.36 -3.28 -4.75
N LEU A 80 14.02 -3.95 -3.80
CA LEU A 80 15.25 -3.46 -3.17
C LEU A 80 16.41 -3.39 -4.16
N GLU A 81 16.52 -4.37 -5.06
CA GLU A 81 17.50 -4.35 -6.15
C GLU A 81 17.27 -3.18 -7.11
N LYS A 82 16.03 -2.98 -7.58
CA LYS A 82 15.66 -1.82 -8.41
C LYS A 82 15.95 -0.48 -7.72
N ARG A 83 15.75 -0.41 -6.41
CA ARG A 83 16.10 0.77 -5.61
C ARG A 83 17.61 0.99 -5.58
N ARG A 84 18.40 -0.06 -5.30
CA ARG A 84 19.87 -0.01 -5.31
C ARG A 84 20.41 0.46 -6.67
N ASP A 85 19.85 -0.03 -7.77
CA ASP A 85 20.30 0.34 -9.11
C ASP A 85 19.94 1.79 -9.46
N ARG A 86 18.79 2.30 -9.01
CA ARG A 86 18.46 3.73 -9.11
C ARG A 86 19.43 4.57 -8.29
N THR A 87 19.70 4.18 -7.04
CA THR A 87 20.65 4.90 -6.19
C THR A 87 22.05 4.92 -6.80
N LYS A 88 22.53 3.81 -7.38
CA LYS A 88 23.81 3.75 -8.11
C LYS A 88 23.85 4.66 -9.35
N LYS A 89 22.73 4.86 -10.04
CA LYS A 89 22.65 5.79 -11.19
C LYS A 89 22.69 7.27 -10.76
N ILE A 90 22.07 7.59 -9.62
CA ILE A 90 21.99 8.98 -9.10
C ILE A 90 23.27 9.36 -8.36
N TYR A 91 23.80 8.42 -7.57
CA TYR A 91 25.07 8.52 -6.86
C TYR A 91 25.97 7.39 -7.37
N PRO A 92 26.55 7.52 -8.58
CA PRO A 92 27.65 6.66 -8.96
C PRO A 92 28.68 6.82 -7.85
N ARG A 93 29.08 5.72 -7.20
CA ARG A 93 30.19 5.81 -6.25
C ARG A 93 31.36 6.37 -7.05
N HIS A 94 31.70 7.64 -6.82
CA HIS A 94 32.90 8.20 -7.37
C HIS A 94 34.04 7.28 -6.95
N GLY A 95 34.84 6.90 -7.95
CA GLY A 95 35.91 5.94 -7.82
C GLY A 95 36.74 6.24 -6.58
N SER A 96 37.02 5.17 -5.86
CA SER A 96 38.24 5.05 -5.07
C SER A 96 39.41 5.49 -5.95
N TYR A 97 39.96 6.65 -5.66
CA TYR A 97 41.32 7.06 -6.02
C TYR A 97 42.02 7.42 -4.72
#